data_AF-A0A2E3AKC0-F1
#
_entry.id   AF-A0A2E3AKC0-F1
#
_cell.length_a   1.000
_cell.length_b   1.000
_cell.length_c   1.000
_cell.angle_alpha   90.00
_cell.angle_beta   90.00
_cell.angle_gamma   90.00
#
_symmetry.space_group_name_H-M   'P 1'
#
loop_
_entity.id
_entity.type
_entity.pdbx_description
1 polymer ?
#
loop_
_entity_poly.entity_id
_entity_poly.type
_entity_poly.pdbx_seq_one_letter_code
_entity_poly.pdbx_strand_id
1 'polypeptide(L)' 'MGPADDPLSVVDGTCKVKGVSALRVVDASIMPDVVRANTNATVIMIAEKISDEIDVW' A
#
# COMPACT_ATOMS: atom_id res chain seq x y z
N MET A 1 4.17 -1.74 -3.98
CA MET A 1 4.63 -2.10 -2.62
C MET A 1 5.74 -3.13 -2.75
N GLY A 2 6.68 -3.19 -1.82
CA GLY A 2 7.76 -4.18 -1.88
C GLY A 2 8.58 -4.24 -0.59
N PRO A 3 9.56 -5.16 -0.53
CA PRO A 3 10.54 -5.24 0.55
C PRO A 3 11.21 -3.89 0.82
N ALA A 4 11.67 -3.64 2.05
CA ALA A 4 12.27 -2.36 2.42
C ALA A 4 13.50 -2.02 1.55
N ASP A 5 14.29 -3.02 1.18
CA ASP A 5 15.51 -2.96 0.38
C ASP A 5 15.29 -2.99 -1.13
N ASP A 6 14.05 -3.19 -1.61
CA ASP A 6 13.75 -3.14 -3.04
C ASP A 6 13.79 -1.68 -3.55
N PRO A 7 14.74 -1.34 -4.44
CA PRO A 7 14.91 0.03 -4.93
C PRO A 7 13.80 0.48 -5.87
N LEU A 8 12.99 -0.45 -6.42
CA LEU A 8 11.93 -0.13 -7.37
C LEU A 8 10.57 0.13 -6.69
N SER A 9 10.41 -0.22 -5.41
CA SER A 9 9.16 0.03 -4.67
C SER A 9 9.18 1.35 -3.92
N VAL A 10 8.06 2.08 -4.01
CA VAL A 10 7.85 3.38 -3.36
C VAL A 10 7.33 3.24 -1.92
N VAL A 11 6.58 2.17 -1.64
CA VAL A 11 6.00 1.89 -0.33
C VAL A 11 6.40 0.51 0.18
N ASP A 12 6.48 0.37 1.50
CA ASP A 12 6.71 -0.92 2.16
C ASP A 12 5.44 -1.81 2.22
N GLY A 13 5.55 -2.97 2.87
CA GLY A 13 4.43 -3.92 3.05
C GLY A 13 3.25 -3.38 3.87
N THR A 14 3.44 -2.27 4.59
CA THR A 14 2.40 -1.58 5.38
C THR A 14 1.93 -0.29 4.70
N CYS A 15 2.26 -0.09 3.42
CA CYS A 15 1.93 1.10 2.64
C CYS A 15 2.58 2.40 3.13
N LYS A 16 3.61 2.35 3.98
CA LYS A 16 4.40 3.54 4.36
C LYS A 16 5.31 3.94 3.22
N VAL A 17 5.36 5.25 2.93
CA VAL A 17 6.26 5.79 1.91
C VAL A 17 7.70 5.69 2.41
N LYS A 18 8.56 5.08 1.61
CA LYS A 18 9.98 4.92 1.97
C LYS A 18 10.65 6.29 2.07
N GLY A 19 11.38 6.52 3.17
CA GLY A 19 12.11 7.77 3.40
C GLY A 19 11.25 8.96 3.83
N VAL A 20 9.93 8.80 4.00
CA VAL A 20 9.02 9.87 4.47
C VAL A 20 8.31 9.41 5.73
N SER A 21 8.42 10.19 6.80
CA SER A 21 7.70 9.94 8.05
C SER A 21 6.22 10.30 7.91
N ALA A 22 5.35 9.57 8.60
CA ALA A 22 3.93 9.89 8.74
C ALA A 22 3.11 9.94 7.43
N LEU A 23 3.61 9.35 6.34
CA LEU A 23 2.92 9.31 5.06
C LEU A 23 2.68 7.87 4.60
N ARG A 24 1.44 7.58 4.21
CA ARG A 24 1.05 6.33 3.57
C ARG A 24 0.31 6.63 2.27
N VAL A 25 0.44 5.74 1.30
CA VAL A 25 -0.37 5.75 0.06
C VAL A 25 -1.19 4.48 0.06
N VAL A 26 -2.52 4.58 -0.01
CA VAL A 26 -3.43 3.44 0.05
C VAL A 26 -4.41 3.55 -1.10
N ASP A 27 -3.99 3.10 -2.27
CA ASP A 27 -4.74 3.18 -3.51
C ASP A 27 -4.31 2.07 -4.50
N ALA A 28 -4.75 2.17 -5.76
CA ALA A 28 -4.38 1.21 -6.79
C ALA A 28 -2.88 1.23 -7.17
N SER A 29 -2.19 2.36 -6.99
CA SER A 29 -0.79 2.54 -7.41
C SER A 29 0.18 1.66 -6.62
N ILE A 30 -0.22 1.19 -5.44
CA ILE A 30 0.63 0.36 -4.60
C ILE A 30 0.66 -1.11 -5.03
N MET A 31 -0.24 -1.56 -5.90
CA MET A 31 -0.26 -2.94 -6.39
C MET A 31 1.04 -3.25 -7.18
N PRO A 32 1.83 -4.27 -6.81
CA PRO A 32 3.07 -4.60 -7.53
C PRO A 32 2.80 -5.09 -8.96
N ASP A 33 1.68 -5.77 -9.15
CA ASP A 33 1.18 -6.28 -10.42
C ASP A 33 -0.34 -6.12 -10.46
N VAL A 34 -0.93 -6.09 -11.64
CA VAL A 34 -2.37 -5.93 -11.81
C VAL A 34 -3.08 -7.23 -11.44
N VAL A 35 -4.02 -7.14 -10.50
CA VAL A 35 -4.86 -8.28 -10.13
C VAL A 35 -5.67 -8.80 -11.31
N ARG A 36 -5.82 -10.13 -11.41
CA ARG A 36 -6.70 -10.78 -12.39
C ARG A 36 -8.18 -10.73 -11.95
N ALA A 37 -8.63 -9.55 -11.57
CA ALA A 37 -9.97 -9.27 -11.07
C ALA A 37 -10.32 -7.79 -11.29
N ASN A 38 -11.54 -7.41 -10.94
CA ASN A 38 -11.91 -6.00 -10.93
C ASN A 38 -11.10 -5.23 -9.86
N THR A 39 -10.43 -4.17 -10.26
CA THR A 39 -9.53 -3.39 -9.39
C THR A 39 -10.26 -2.65 -8.27
N ASN A 40 -11.52 -2.25 -8.46
CA ASN A 40 -12.28 -1.53 -7.45
C ASN A 40 -12.43 -2.36 -6.16
N ALA A 41 -12.82 -3.63 -6.29
CA ALA A 41 -12.98 -4.53 -5.15
C ALA A 41 -11.64 -4.74 -4.40
N THR A 42 -10.54 -4.89 -5.14
CA THR A 42 -9.21 -5.04 -4.56
C THR A 42 -8.74 -3.76 -3.87
N VAL A 43 -8.99 -2.59 -4.45
CA VAL A 43 -8.63 -1.30 -3.84
C VAL A 43 -9.39 -1.08 -2.54
N ILE A 44 -10.70 -1.35 -2.52
CA ILE A 44 -11.51 -1.28 -1.29
C ILE A 44 -10.95 -2.23 -0.23
N MET A 45 -10.65 -3.48 -0.59
CA MET A 45 -10.07 -4.46 0.35
C MET A 45 -8.72 -4.00 0.92
N ILE A 46 -7.83 -3.46 0.08
CA ILE A 46 -6.55 -2.90 0.52
C ILE A 46 -6.78 -1.75 1.50
N ALA A 47 -7.73 -0.86 1.20
CA ALA A 47 -8.06 0.28 2.04
C ALA A 47 -8.58 -0.16 3.42
N GLU A 48 -9.52 -1.10 3.47
CA GLU A 48 -10.04 -1.68 4.71
C GLU A 48 -8.92 -2.33 5.53
N LYS A 49 -8.07 -3.15 4.89
CA LYS A 49 -6.98 -3.84 5.57
C LYS A 49 -5.99 -2.87 6.23
N ILE A 50 -5.62 -1.80 5.54
CA ILE A 50 -4.68 -0.81 6.09
C ILE A 50 -5.37 0.11 7.10
N SER A 51 -6.68 0.35 6.96
CA SER A 51 -7.46 1.11 7.96
C SER A 51 -7.49 0.41 9.32
N ASP A 52 -7.48 -0.92 9.37
CA ASP A 52 -7.39 -1.66 10.64
C ASP A 52 -6.00 -1.56 11.31
N GLU A 53 -4.96 -1.34 10.51
CA GLU A 53 -3.56 -1.30 10.98
C GLU A 53 -3.03 0.11 11.21
N ILE A 54 -3.77 1.13 10.78
CA ILE A 54 -3.35 2.52 10.96
C ILE A 54 -3.65 2.91 12.40
N ASP A 55 -2.60 2.99 13.23
CA ASP A 55 -2.72 3.66 14.52
C ASP A 55 -3.13 5.11 14.27
N VAL A 56 -4.32 5.46 14.76
CA VAL A 56 -4.83 6.83 14.73
C VAL A 56 -3.89 7.68 15.59
N TRP A 57 -3.30 8.69 14.96
CA TRP A 57 -2.38 9.66 15.55
C TRP A 57 -2.91 10.30 16.84
#